data_AF-A0A377J0P8-F1
#
_entry.id   AF-A0A377J0P8-F1
#
_cell.length_a   1.000
_cell.length_b   1.000
_cell.length_c   1.000
_cell.angle_alpha   90.00
_cell.angle_beta   90.00
_cell.angle_gamma   90.00
#
_symmetry.space_group_name_H-M   'P 1'
#
loop_
_entity.id
_entity.type
_entity.pdbx_description
1 polymer ?
#
loop_
_entity_poly.entity_id
_entity_poly.type
_entity_poly.pdbx_seq_one_letter_code
_entity_poly.pdbx_strand_id
1 'polypeptide(L)'
;MVLVTRQAPDFTSSAVLGNGEIVDNFNFKQHIAGKAAVIFFYPLDFTFVCPSELIAFDHRYEEFKKRGVEVVGVSIDSQFTHNAWRNTPTDQGGIGQVRYALAADVKHEIAKAYGIEHPEAGVALRASFLIDKNGVVRHQVVNDLPLGRNIDEMLRMVDALQFHEEHGEVCPAQWEKGKEGMKDNPEGVAKYLKQNADKL
;
A
#
# COMPACT_ATOMS: atom_id res chain seq x y z
N MET A 1 -0.74 0.59 16.87
CA MET A 1 0.25 1.71 16.87
C MET A 1 -0.01 2.55 15.63
N VAL A 2 0.14 3.88 15.68
CA VAL A 2 0.08 4.72 14.47
C VAL A 2 1.49 4.95 13.95
N LEU A 3 1.73 4.65 12.67
CA LEU A 3 3.05 4.74 12.04
C LEU A 3 3.23 5.97 11.16
N VAL A 4 2.16 6.69 10.80
CA VAL A 4 2.27 7.96 10.08
C VAL A 4 3.28 8.88 10.77
N THR A 5 4.15 9.51 9.96
CA THR A 5 5.32 10.32 10.35
C THR A 5 6.49 9.55 10.99
N ARG A 6 6.46 8.22 11.02
CA ARG A 6 7.57 7.38 11.52
C ARG A 6 8.24 6.63 10.37
N GLN A 7 9.48 6.20 10.60
CA GLN A 7 10.16 5.27 9.69
C GLN A 7 9.37 3.97 9.60
N ALA A 8 9.16 3.48 8.38
CA ALA A 8 8.52 2.20 8.14
C ALA A 8 9.38 1.09 8.79
N PRO A 9 8.78 0.14 9.54
CA PRO A 9 9.52 -1.00 10.05
C PRO A 9 10.18 -1.78 8.90
N ASP A 10 11.49 -1.94 8.97
CA ASP A 10 12.25 -2.74 8.00
C ASP A 10 12.16 -4.22 8.36
N PHE A 11 12.30 -5.09 7.36
CA PHE A 11 12.31 -6.54 7.53
C PHE A 11 13.10 -7.22 6.41
N THR A 12 13.55 -8.44 6.72
CA THR A 12 14.09 -9.37 5.73
C THR A 12 13.33 -10.69 5.86
N SER A 13 12.78 -11.18 4.76
CA SER A 13 12.00 -12.43 4.74
C SER A 13 12.13 -13.15 3.40
N SER A 14 11.62 -14.38 3.32
CA SER A 14 11.35 -14.98 2.02
C SER A 14 10.23 -14.23 1.31
N ALA A 15 10.26 -14.22 -0.02
CA ALA A 15 9.24 -13.59 -0.86
C ALA A 15 9.15 -14.27 -2.24
N VAL A 16 8.02 -14.09 -2.91
CA VAL A 16 7.87 -14.37 -4.35
C VAL A 16 7.88 -13.05 -5.08
N LEU A 17 8.85 -12.84 -5.97
CA LEU A 17 8.98 -11.64 -6.77
C LEU A 17 7.91 -11.61 -7.89
N GLY A 18 7.69 -10.44 -8.48
CA GLY A 18 6.70 -10.27 -9.55
C GLY A 18 6.93 -11.13 -10.80
N ASN A 19 8.19 -11.53 -11.04
CA ASN A 19 8.56 -12.48 -12.10
C ASN A 19 8.32 -13.96 -11.73
N GLY A 20 7.88 -14.24 -10.50
CA GLY A 20 7.64 -15.57 -9.94
C GLY A 20 8.85 -16.24 -9.31
N GLU A 21 10.01 -15.57 -9.25
CA GLU A 21 11.18 -16.08 -8.55
C GLU A 21 10.95 -16.06 -7.03
N ILE A 22 11.26 -17.18 -6.38
CA ILE A 22 11.28 -17.26 -4.92
C ILE A 22 12.67 -16.85 -4.43
N VAL A 23 12.73 -15.89 -3.51
CA VAL A 23 13.95 -15.44 -2.86
C VAL A 23 13.82 -15.60 -1.34
N ASP A 24 14.91 -15.92 -0.65
CA ASP A 24 14.90 -16.15 0.80
C ASP A 24 15.29 -14.91 1.64
N ASN A 25 15.88 -13.89 1.00
CA ASN A 25 16.43 -12.71 1.65
C ASN A 25 15.90 -11.41 1.03
N PHE A 26 14.59 -11.31 0.80
CA PHE A 26 13.97 -10.06 0.38
C PHE A 26 14.04 -9.06 1.54
N ASN A 27 14.84 -8.00 1.39
CA ASN A 27 14.88 -6.90 2.35
C ASN A 27 14.04 -5.72 1.86
N PHE A 28 13.07 -5.30 2.67
CA PHE A 28 12.10 -4.28 2.29
C PHE A 28 12.75 -2.92 2.05
N LYS A 29 13.57 -2.42 2.99
CA LYS A 29 14.22 -1.11 2.87
C LYS A 29 15.15 -1.01 1.66
N GLN A 30 15.89 -2.07 1.35
CA GLN A 30 16.73 -2.14 0.15
C GLN A 30 15.89 -2.14 -1.13
N HIS A 31 14.78 -2.89 -1.15
CA HIS A 31 13.89 -2.97 -2.30
C HIS A 31 13.29 -1.60 -2.68
N ILE A 32 12.92 -0.80 -1.68
CA ILE A 32 12.29 0.52 -1.89
C ILE A 32 13.29 1.68 -1.86
N ALA A 33 14.61 1.41 -1.82
CA ALA A 33 15.61 2.45 -1.62
C ALA A 33 15.51 3.57 -2.69
N GLY A 34 15.29 4.81 -2.24
CA GLY A 34 15.14 5.98 -3.11
C GLY A 34 13.81 6.07 -3.87
N LYS A 35 12.85 5.19 -3.57
CA LYS A 35 11.53 5.15 -4.19
C LYS A 35 10.44 5.26 -3.13
N ALA A 36 9.30 5.82 -3.50
CA ALA A 36 8.11 5.68 -2.68
C ALA A 36 7.56 4.25 -2.82
N ALA A 37 6.79 3.79 -1.83
CA ALA A 37 6.24 2.45 -1.82
C ALA A 37 4.84 2.39 -1.22
N VAL A 38 4.04 1.45 -1.69
CA VAL A 38 2.83 0.98 -1.04
C VAL A 38 3.08 -0.44 -0.57
N ILE A 39 3.13 -0.63 0.74
CA ILE A 39 3.10 -1.96 1.36
C ILE A 39 1.68 -2.24 1.84
N PHE A 40 1.14 -3.41 1.49
CA PHE A 40 -0.21 -3.79 1.87
C PHE A 40 -0.26 -5.20 2.45
N PHE A 41 -1.00 -5.34 3.54
CA PHE A 41 -1.20 -6.57 4.26
C PHE A 41 -2.58 -7.14 3.95
N TYR A 42 -2.69 -8.46 3.89
CA TYR A 42 -3.95 -9.16 3.73
C TYR A 42 -3.98 -10.40 4.63
N PRO A 43 -5.18 -10.87 5.04
CA PRO A 43 -5.28 -11.92 6.04
C PRO A 43 -4.58 -13.24 5.66
N LEU A 44 -5.00 -13.86 4.56
CA LEU A 44 -4.58 -15.20 4.14
C LEU A 44 -4.74 -15.41 2.63
N ASP A 45 -3.86 -16.23 2.06
CA ASP A 45 -3.98 -16.82 0.73
C ASP A 45 -5.21 -17.72 0.62
N PHE A 46 -5.73 -17.92 -0.60
CA PHE A 46 -6.88 -18.81 -0.89
C PHE A 46 -8.16 -18.52 -0.08
N THR A 47 -8.37 -17.26 0.31
CA THR A 47 -9.60 -16.79 0.97
C THR A 47 -10.42 -15.85 0.07
N PHE A 48 -11.43 -15.17 0.61
CA PHE A 48 -12.52 -14.57 -0.18
C PHE A 48 -12.22 -13.16 -0.72
N VAL A 49 -11.99 -12.19 0.15
CA VAL A 49 -11.79 -10.78 -0.26
C VAL A 49 -10.36 -10.53 -0.75
N CYS A 50 -9.37 -11.25 -0.21
CA CYS A 50 -7.95 -11.11 -0.54
C CYS A 50 -7.66 -11.15 -2.06
N PRO A 51 -8.10 -12.15 -2.84
CA PRO A 51 -7.76 -12.22 -4.26
C PRO A 51 -8.26 -10.99 -5.03
N SER A 52 -9.43 -10.45 -4.66
CA SER A 52 -9.95 -9.23 -5.30
C SER A 52 -9.04 -8.02 -5.11
N GLU A 53 -8.45 -7.86 -3.92
CA GLU A 53 -7.54 -6.75 -3.63
C GLU A 53 -6.20 -6.92 -4.34
N LEU A 54 -5.64 -8.13 -4.32
CA LEU A 54 -4.37 -8.43 -5.01
C LEU A 54 -4.50 -8.19 -6.53
N ILE A 55 -5.57 -8.67 -7.14
CA ILE A 55 -5.85 -8.45 -8.57
C ILE A 55 -6.11 -6.96 -8.85
N ALA A 56 -6.82 -6.25 -7.97
CA ALA A 56 -7.09 -4.82 -8.14
C ALA A 56 -5.81 -3.96 -8.09
N PHE A 57 -4.85 -4.32 -7.22
CA PHE A 57 -3.50 -3.75 -7.24
C PHE A 57 -2.77 -4.08 -8.54
N ASP A 58 -2.84 -5.33 -9.01
CA ASP A 58 -2.15 -5.73 -10.24
C ASP A 58 -2.70 -4.97 -11.46
N HIS A 59 -4.02 -4.89 -11.63
CA HIS A 59 -4.63 -4.13 -12.73
C HIS A 59 -4.19 -2.66 -12.77
N ARG A 60 -3.78 -2.09 -11.63
CA ARG A 60 -3.29 -0.72 -11.48
C ARG A 60 -1.77 -0.63 -11.34
N TYR A 61 -1.04 -1.74 -11.46
CA TYR A 61 0.40 -1.80 -11.25
C TYR A 61 1.16 -0.79 -12.12
N GLU A 62 0.77 -0.63 -13.39
CA GLU A 62 1.39 0.36 -14.28
C GLU A 62 1.15 1.81 -13.82
N GLU A 63 0.04 2.10 -13.14
CA GLU A 63 -0.22 3.44 -12.60
C GLU A 63 0.68 3.76 -11.40
N PHE A 64 0.96 2.78 -10.53
CA PHE A 64 1.97 2.92 -9.47
C PHE A 64 3.37 3.09 -10.07
N LYS A 65 3.72 2.27 -11.06
CA LYS A 65 5.03 2.34 -11.74
C LYS A 65 5.27 3.68 -12.43
N LYS A 66 4.26 4.23 -13.12
CA LYS A 66 4.33 5.59 -13.72
C LYS A 66 4.61 6.68 -12.70
N ARG A 67 4.20 6.48 -11.45
CA ARG A 67 4.45 7.38 -10.31
C ARG A 67 5.75 7.05 -9.57
N GLY A 68 6.53 6.07 -10.02
CA GLY A 68 7.75 5.65 -9.34
C GLY A 68 7.49 5.04 -7.96
N VAL A 69 6.33 4.40 -7.78
CA VAL A 69 5.92 3.74 -6.54
C VAL A 69 6.07 2.23 -6.67
N GLU A 70 6.81 1.62 -5.75
CA GLU A 70 6.88 0.16 -5.61
C GLU A 70 5.65 -0.37 -4.87
N VAL A 71 5.22 -1.59 -5.20
CA VAL A 71 4.10 -2.27 -4.52
C VAL A 71 4.61 -3.55 -3.89
N VAL A 72 4.24 -3.82 -2.64
CA VAL A 72 4.60 -5.06 -1.92
C VAL A 72 3.40 -5.57 -1.15
N GLY A 73 2.98 -6.82 -1.41
CA GLY A 73 1.97 -7.52 -0.64
C GLY A 73 2.61 -8.36 0.47
N VAL A 74 1.93 -8.48 1.61
CA VAL A 74 2.40 -9.29 2.76
C VAL A 74 1.23 -10.05 3.38
N SER A 75 1.39 -11.34 3.63
CA SER A 75 0.55 -12.10 4.57
C SER A 75 1.41 -13.04 5.40
N ILE A 76 0.79 -13.76 6.32
CA ILE A 76 1.47 -14.75 7.16
C ILE A 76 1.74 -16.08 6.45
N ASP A 77 1.29 -16.23 5.20
CA ASP A 77 1.50 -17.44 4.41
C ASP A 77 2.97 -17.57 3.97
N SER A 78 3.37 -18.80 3.65
CA SER A 78 4.72 -19.05 3.12
C SER A 78 4.86 -18.58 1.67
N GLN A 79 6.09 -18.30 1.26
CA GLN A 79 6.45 -18.03 -0.14
C GLN A 79 6.06 -19.16 -1.08
N PHE A 80 5.99 -20.41 -0.59
CA PHE A 80 5.52 -21.55 -1.39
C PHE A 80 4.01 -21.46 -1.63
N THR A 81 3.24 -21.08 -0.62
CA THR A 81 1.78 -20.85 -0.72
C THR A 81 1.50 -19.71 -1.69
N HIS A 82 2.21 -18.58 -1.56
CA HIS A 82 2.10 -17.45 -2.49
C HIS A 82 2.36 -17.88 -3.92
N ASN A 83 3.44 -18.64 -4.17
CA ASN A 83 3.78 -19.09 -5.51
C ASN A 83 2.72 -20.07 -6.06
N ALA A 84 2.19 -20.97 -5.24
CA ALA A 84 1.09 -21.84 -5.64
C ALA A 84 -0.17 -21.02 -6.02
N TRP A 85 -0.49 -19.99 -5.24
CA TRP A 85 -1.67 -19.15 -5.48
C TRP A 85 -1.53 -18.29 -6.74
N ARG A 86 -0.32 -17.74 -6.99
CA ARG A 86 0.02 -17.06 -8.26
C ARG A 86 -0.13 -17.96 -9.49
N ASN A 87 0.16 -19.25 -9.33
CA ASN A 87 0.02 -20.23 -10.41
C ASN A 87 -1.38 -20.84 -10.52
N THR A 88 -2.29 -20.48 -9.62
CA THR A 88 -3.70 -20.87 -9.70
C THR A 88 -4.45 -19.91 -10.63
N PRO A 89 -5.23 -20.41 -11.61
CA PRO A 89 -6.06 -19.57 -12.46
C PRO A 89 -7.09 -18.75 -11.67
N THR A 90 -7.41 -17.54 -12.15
CA THR A 90 -8.34 -16.63 -11.46
C THR A 90 -9.78 -17.15 -11.41
N ASP A 91 -10.21 -17.88 -12.44
CA ASP A 91 -11.50 -18.58 -12.49
C ASP A 91 -11.58 -19.79 -11.54
N GLN A 92 -10.45 -20.17 -10.93
CA GLN A 92 -10.34 -21.21 -9.88
C GLN A 92 -10.01 -20.61 -8.51
N GLY A 93 -10.17 -19.30 -8.32
CA GLY A 93 -9.90 -18.61 -7.04
C GLY A 93 -8.43 -18.27 -6.80
N GLY A 94 -7.59 -18.36 -7.83
CA GLY A 94 -6.22 -17.86 -7.81
C GLY A 94 -6.10 -16.35 -8.05
N ILE A 95 -4.87 -15.84 -8.02
CA ILE A 95 -4.57 -14.42 -8.28
C ILE A 95 -3.85 -14.19 -9.61
N GLY A 96 -3.45 -15.27 -10.31
CA GLY A 96 -2.63 -15.18 -11.50
C GLY A 96 -1.24 -14.60 -11.23
N GLN A 97 -0.53 -14.25 -12.31
CA GLN A 97 0.84 -13.76 -12.26
C GLN A 97 0.90 -12.27 -11.87
N VAL A 98 0.51 -11.94 -10.63
CA VAL A 98 0.64 -10.58 -10.11
C VAL A 98 2.09 -10.10 -10.21
N ARG A 99 2.27 -8.83 -10.57
CA ARG A 99 3.56 -8.25 -11.02
C ARG A 99 4.42 -7.62 -9.92
N TYR A 100 3.96 -7.67 -8.68
CA TYR A 100 4.66 -7.14 -7.51
C TYR A 100 5.09 -8.26 -6.55
N ALA A 101 5.96 -7.94 -5.59
CA ALA A 101 6.46 -8.92 -4.64
C ALA A 101 5.41 -9.28 -3.58
N LEU A 102 5.37 -10.56 -3.19
CA LEU A 102 4.61 -11.09 -2.05
C LEU A 102 5.59 -11.59 -1.00
N ALA A 103 5.70 -10.89 0.13
CA ALA A 103 6.58 -11.26 1.24
C ALA A 103 5.86 -12.16 2.25
N ALA A 104 6.56 -13.19 2.70
CA ALA A 104 6.05 -14.19 3.62
C ALA A 104 6.37 -13.84 5.08
N ASP A 105 5.34 -13.55 5.88
CA ASP A 105 5.44 -13.23 7.31
C ASP A 105 5.07 -14.42 8.21
N VAL A 106 5.68 -15.58 7.95
CA VAL A 106 5.35 -16.85 8.65
C VAL A 106 5.51 -16.75 10.18
N LYS A 107 6.37 -15.83 10.67
CA LYS A 107 6.61 -15.61 12.11
C LYS A 107 5.72 -14.53 12.72
N HIS A 108 4.92 -13.83 11.89
CA HIS A 108 4.07 -12.71 12.26
C HIS A 108 4.85 -11.49 12.77
N GLU A 109 6.17 -11.45 12.57
CA GLU A 109 7.03 -10.39 13.07
C GLU A 109 6.76 -9.08 12.32
N ILE A 110 6.45 -9.17 11.02
CA ILE A 110 6.18 -8.00 10.17
C ILE A 110 4.81 -7.41 10.54
N ALA A 111 3.76 -8.23 10.59
CA ALA A 111 2.41 -7.81 10.97
C ALA A 111 2.37 -7.17 12.37
N LYS A 112 3.12 -7.74 13.33
CA LYS A 112 3.27 -7.17 14.68
C LYS A 112 4.04 -5.85 14.66
N ALA A 113 5.14 -5.75 13.91
CA ALA A 113 5.92 -4.52 13.79
C ALA A 113 5.12 -3.38 13.15
N TYR A 114 4.24 -3.70 12.19
CA TYR A 114 3.30 -2.75 11.60
C TYR A 114 2.06 -2.51 12.47
N GLY A 115 1.88 -3.28 13.56
CA GLY A 115 0.82 -3.11 14.54
C GLY A 115 -0.57 -3.43 14.01
N ILE A 116 -0.66 -4.40 13.09
CA ILE A 116 -1.89 -4.74 12.35
C ILE A 116 -2.27 -6.23 12.46
N GLU A 117 -1.60 -7.00 13.31
CA GLU A 117 -2.04 -8.36 13.64
C GLU A 117 -3.39 -8.32 14.36
N HIS A 118 -4.34 -9.15 13.90
CA HIS A 118 -5.64 -9.29 14.52
C HIS A 118 -5.47 -9.93 15.91
N PRO A 119 -6.09 -9.39 16.97
CA PRO A 119 -5.85 -9.81 18.36
C PRO A 119 -6.24 -11.25 18.71
N GLU A 120 -6.89 -11.99 17.80
CA GLU A 120 -7.53 -13.27 18.10
C GLU A 120 -7.44 -14.25 16.92
N ALA A 121 -7.55 -13.74 15.68
CA ALA A 121 -7.53 -14.57 14.48
C ALA A 121 -6.12 -15.01 14.03
N GLY A 122 -5.06 -14.40 14.59
CA GLY A 122 -3.67 -14.75 14.23
C GLY A 122 -3.34 -14.46 12.77
N VAL A 123 -3.94 -13.42 12.17
CA VAL A 123 -3.72 -12.98 10.78
C VAL A 123 -3.53 -11.47 10.76
N ALA A 124 -3.02 -10.93 9.66
CA ALA A 124 -3.02 -9.48 9.45
C ALA A 124 -4.44 -8.94 9.18
N LEU A 125 -4.76 -7.77 9.73
CA LEU A 125 -5.87 -6.94 9.27
C LEU A 125 -5.59 -6.45 7.83
N ARG A 126 -6.62 -5.94 7.15
CA ARG A 126 -6.48 -5.36 5.80
C ARG A 126 -5.86 -3.98 5.88
N ALA A 127 -4.53 -3.93 5.93
CA ALA A 127 -3.80 -2.70 6.14
C ALA A 127 -2.98 -2.27 4.91
N SER A 128 -2.85 -0.99 4.65
CA SER A 128 -1.93 -0.49 3.60
C SER A 128 -1.26 0.79 4.05
N PHE A 129 0.02 0.93 3.72
CA PHE A 129 0.86 2.06 4.11
C PHE A 129 1.51 2.67 2.87
N LEU A 130 1.35 3.98 2.69
CA LEU A 130 2.11 4.76 1.74
C LEU A 130 3.37 5.28 2.42
N ILE A 131 4.53 4.96 1.84
CA ILE A 131 5.86 5.28 2.35
C ILE A 131 6.55 6.18 1.33
N ASP A 132 7.13 7.29 1.80
CA ASP A 132 7.87 8.20 0.92
C ASP A 132 9.27 7.66 0.56
N LYS A 133 9.96 8.38 -0.32
CA LYS A 133 11.34 8.05 -0.75
C LYS A 133 12.39 8.03 0.38
N ASN A 134 12.05 8.59 1.54
CA ASN A 134 12.91 8.64 2.73
C ASN A 134 12.58 7.52 3.74
N GLY A 135 11.69 6.59 3.38
CA GLY A 135 11.27 5.48 4.22
C GLY A 135 10.27 5.86 5.31
N VAL A 136 9.68 7.05 5.26
CA VAL A 136 8.75 7.52 6.30
C VAL A 136 7.31 7.27 5.84
N VAL A 137 6.49 6.69 6.71
CA VAL A 137 5.06 6.45 6.45
C VAL A 137 4.32 7.79 6.38
N ARG A 138 3.55 7.99 5.31
CA ARG A 138 2.77 9.22 5.03
C ARG A 138 1.28 9.01 5.18
N HIS A 139 0.80 7.80 4.95
CA HIS A 139 -0.61 7.45 5.04
C HIS A 139 -0.75 5.99 5.43
N GLN A 140 -1.76 5.67 6.24
CA GLN A 140 -2.09 4.29 6.60
C GLN A 140 -3.62 4.11 6.60
N VAL A 141 -4.07 2.96 6.11
CA VAL A 141 -5.46 2.50 6.20
C VAL A 141 -5.44 1.14 6.87
N VAL A 142 -6.35 0.90 7.80
CA VAL A 142 -6.54 -0.41 8.45
C VAL A 142 -8.02 -0.71 8.47
N ASN A 143 -8.43 -1.69 7.68
CA ASN A 143 -9.79 -2.18 7.61
C ASN A 143 -9.93 -3.48 8.38
N ASP A 144 -11.13 -3.70 8.94
CA ASP A 144 -11.53 -5.01 9.44
C ASP A 144 -11.63 -6.04 8.30
N LEU A 145 -11.63 -7.33 8.65
CA LEU A 145 -11.57 -8.46 7.73
C LEU A 145 -12.62 -8.48 6.61
N PRO A 146 -13.89 -8.06 6.80
CA PRO A 146 -14.87 -8.09 5.71
C PRO A 146 -14.81 -6.89 4.76
N LEU A 147 -13.98 -5.87 5.06
CA LEU A 147 -14.00 -4.58 4.36
C LEU A 147 -12.80 -4.43 3.40
N GLY A 148 -13.01 -4.72 2.12
CA GLY A 148 -11.99 -4.50 1.08
C GLY A 148 -11.60 -3.01 0.93
N ARG A 149 -10.36 -2.77 0.48
CA ARG A 149 -9.81 -1.44 0.22
C ARG A 149 -10.23 -0.92 -1.16
N ASN A 150 -10.28 0.41 -1.28
CA ASN A 150 -10.33 1.08 -2.58
C ASN A 150 -8.90 1.43 -3.04
N ILE A 151 -8.43 0.82 -4.13
CA ILE A 151 -7.07 1.03 -4.63
C ILE A 151 -6.92 2.37 -5.35
N ASP A 152 -8.01 2.92 -5.89
CA ASP A 152 -7.99 4.25 -6.51
C ASP A 152 -7.78 5.35 -5.46
N GLU A 153 -8.28 5.15 -4.23
CA GLU A 153 -7.99 6.04 -3.11
C GLU A 153 -6.51 5.99 -2.70
N MET A 154 -5.88 4.82 -2.80
CA MET A 154 -4.44 4.72 -2.59
C MET A 154 -3.65 5.48 -3.66
N LEU A 155 -4.05 5.37 -4.95
CA LEU A 155 -3.46 6.17 -6.03
C LEU A 155 -3.67 7.67 -5.81
N ARG A 156 -4.86 8.08 -5.35
CA ARG A 156 -5.15 9.48 -5.02
C ARG A 156 -4.21 10.01 -3.93
N MET A 157 -3.94 9.20 -2.89
CA MET A 157 -2.99 9.57 -1.84
C MET A 157 -1.54 9.62 -2.31
N VAL A 158 -1.14 8.75 -3.25
CA VAL A 158 0.17 8.88 -3.93
C VAL A 158 0.25 10.20 -4.69
N ASP A 159 -0.77 10.52 -5.50
CA ASP A 159 -0.81 11.76 -6.26
C ASP A 159 -0.78 12.99 -5.33
N ALA A 160 -1.46 12.94 -4.17
CA ALA A 160 -1.50 14.02 -3.19
C ALA A 160 -0.14 14.24 -2.52
N LEU A 161 0.56 13.15 -2.16
CA LEU A 161 1.91 13.23 -1.62
C LEU A 161 2.87 13.86 -2.62
N GLN A 162 2.83 13.41 -3.87
CA GLN A 162 3.71 13.92 -4.92
C GLN A 162 3.44 15.39 -5.24
N PHE A 163 2.16 15.79 -5.32
CA PHE A 163 1.79 17.19 -5.49
C PHE A 163 2.34 18.06 -4.37
N HIS A 164 2.20 17.63 -3.12
CA HIS A 164 2.75 18.37 -1.98
C HIS A 164 4.28 18.48 -2.04
N GLU A 165 4.98 17.38 -2.36
CA GLU A 165 6.43 17.38 -2.50
C GLU A 165 6.93 18.27 -3.64
N GLU A 166 6.18 18.37 -4.74
CA GLU A 166 6.55 19.16 -5.92
C GLU A 166 6.26 20.66 -5.73
N HIS A 167 5.10 21.00 -5.17
CA HIS A 167 4.60 22.37 -5.13
C HIS A 167 4.74 23.05 -3.76
N GLY A 168 4.89 22.28 -2.68
CA GLY A 168 4.88 22.79 -1.30
C GLY A 168 3.49 23.22 -0.80
N GLU A 169 2.44 23.05 -1.61
CA GLU A 169 1.06 23.35 -1.25
C GLU A 169 0.39 22.16 -0.55
N VAL A 170 -0.61 22.41 0.30
CA VAL A 170 -1.39 21.35 0.93
C VAL A 170 -2.56 20.93 0.04
N CYS A 171 -2.98 19.66 0.16
CA CYS A 171 -4.11 19.10 -0.58
C CYS A 171 -5.40 19.22 0.24
N PRO A 172 -6.42 19.98 -0.21
CA PRO A 172 -7.71 20.10 0.48
C PRO A 172 -8.52 18.79 0.53
N ALA A 173 -9.65 18.80 1.24
CA ALA A 173 -10.59 17.68 1.22
C ALA A 173 -11.07 17.39 -0.21
N GLN A 174 -11.26 16.11 -0.56
CA GLN A 174 -11.64 15.67 -1.91
C GLN A 174 -10.65 16.09 -3.02
N TRP A 175 -9.40 16.41 -2.65
CA TRP A 175 -8.37 16.72 -3.63
C TRP A 175 -8.06 15.49 -4.48
N GLU A 176 -7.93 15.72 -5.79
CA GLU A 176 -7.58 14.72 -6.79
C GLU A 176 -6.60 15.36 -7.77
N LYS A 177 -5.83 14.53 -8.47
CA LYS A 177 -4.85 14.98 -9.45
C LYS A 177 -5.47 15.96 -10.45
N GLY A 178 -4.84 17.13 -10.60
CA GLY A 178 -5.29 18.21 -11.47
C GLY A 178 -6.14 19.28 -10.78
N LYS A 179 -6.59 19.07 -9.53
CA LYS A 179 -7.20 20.14 -8.72
C LYS A 179 -6.12 21.03 -8.09
N GLU A 180 -6.48 22.29 -7.85
CA GLU A 180 -5.58 23.24 -7.20
C GLU A 180 -5.30 22.87 -5.74
N GLY A 181 -4.08 23.12 -5.29
CA GLY A 181 -3.68 23.04 -3.89
C GLY A 181 -4.10 24.29 -3.11
N MET A 182 -3.78 24.29 -1.83
CA MET A 182 -3.99 25.42 -0.94
C MET A 182 -2.67 25.79 -0.27
N LYS A 183 -2.33 27.08 -0.25
CA LYS A 183 -1.17 27.56 0.51
C LYS A 183 -1.45 27.46 2.00
N ASP A 184 -0.47 27.01 2.76
CA ASP A 184 -0.53 26.73 4.19
C ASP A 184 -0.39 27.98 5.08
N ASN A 185 -1.00 29.09 4.67
CA ASN A 185 -1.07 30.34 5.42
C ASN A 185 -2.49 30.96 5.38
N PRO A 186 -2.83 31.86 6.32
CA PRO A 186 -4.19 32.40 6.43
C PRO A 186 -4.72 33.04 5.14
N GLU A 187 -3.89 33.79 4.41
CA GLU A 187 -4.27 34.43 3.15
C GLU A 187 -4.55 33.40 2.05
N GLY A 188 -3.72 32.35 1.98
CA GLY A 188 -3.87 31.21 1.09
C GLY A 188 -5.18 30.46 1.29
N VAL A 189 -5.49 30.16 2.55
CA VAL A 189 -6.74 29.51 2.94
C VAL A 189 -7.95 30.37 2.58
N ALA A 190 -7.93 31.66 2.92
CA ALA A 190 -9.03 32.58 2.61
C ALA A 190 -9.26 32.68 1.09
N LYS A 191 -8.19 32.72 0.29
CA LYS A 191 -8.27 32.74 -1.18
C LYS A 191 -8.92 31.46 -1.71
N TYR A 192 -8.47 30.30 -1.25
CA TYR A 192 -9.00 29.00 -1.68
C TYR A 192 -10.48 28.85 -1.33
N LEU A 193 -10.85 29.12 -0.07
CA LEU A 193 -12.22 28.96 0.40
C LEU A 193 -13.20 29.91 -0.29
N LYS A 194 -12.80 31.14 -0.61
CA LYS A 194 -13.64 32.07 -1.38
C LYS A 194 -14.09 31.51 -2.73
N GLN A 195 -13.31 30.59 -3.33
CA GLN A 195 -13.57 30.05 -4.66
C GLN A 195 -14.21 28.66 -4.62
N ASN A 196 -14.00 27.91 -3.54
CA ASN A 196 -14.29 26.47 -3.49
C ASN A 196 -15.23 26.05 -2.36
N ALA A 197 -15.54 26.89 -1.36
CA ALA A 197 -16.29 26.47 -0.18
C ALA A 197 -17.63 25.79 -0.49
N ASP A 198 -18.38 26.29 -1.49
CA ASP A 198 -19.69 25.74 -1.86
C ASP A 198 -19.62 24.37 -2.58
N LYS A 199 -18.42 23.92 -2.96
CA LYS A 199 -18.18 22.68 -3.71
C LYS A 199 -17.51 21.57 -2.88
N LEU A 200 -17.15 21.88 -1.63
CA LEU A 200 -16.48 20.94 -0.71
C LEU A 200 -17.46 19.94 -0.11
#